data_AF-A0A814XTS5-F1
#
_entry.id   AF-A0A814XTS5-F1
#
_cell.length_a   1.000
_cell.length_b   1.000
_cell.length_c   1.000
_cell.angle_alpha   90.00
_cell.angle_beta   90.00
_cell.angle_gamma   90.00
#
_symmetry.space_group_name_H-M   'P 1'
#
loop_
_entity.id
_entity.type
_entity.pdbx_description
1 polymer ?
#
loop_
_entity_poly.entity_id
_entity_poly.type
_entity_poly.pdbx_seq_one_letter_code
_entity_poly.pdbx_strand_id
1 'polypeptide(L)'
;MDKNGLSRLSILNSNGKEYLYRLRSSHTENDVLLLIAYPSKDIVAYLQGQWRNETLNVTYDIFNYTTNQWTNGTIKKTFNVFIEKYFIEWDGQNFLMKKKLFSINHKFYDENQDVLAQFRKRFRWFNWSLIKYDLKIYSDKLLDAVYFFSIAIVDHNNIFQE
;
A
#
# COMPACT_ATOMS: atom_id res chain seq x y z
N MET A 1 14.06 3.28 -9.04
CA MET A 1 14.53 2.39 -7.95
C MET A 1 15.88 2.88 -7.43
N ASP A 2 16.14 2.82 -6.12
CA ASP A 2 17.50 2.94 -5.58
C ASP A 2 18.31 1.69 -5.96
N LYS A 3 19.65 1.77 -6.03
CA LYS A 3 20.57 0.68 -6.40
C LYS A 3 20.41 -0.60 -5.55
N ASN A 4 19.68 -0.51 -4.42
CA ASN A 4 19.41 -1.61 -3.50
C ASN A 4 18.02 -2.27 -3.68
N GLY A 5 17.23 -1.85 -4.67
CA GLY A 5 15.88 -2.40 -4.92
C GLY A 5 14.85 -2.09 -3.82
N LEU A 6 15.17 -1.20 -2.87
CA LEU A 6 14.22 -0.69 -1.88
C LEU A 6 13.24 0.27 -2.56
N SER A 7 11.95 0.16 -2.22
CA SER A 7 10.95 1.13 -2.64
C SER A 7 11.31 2.49 -2.05
N ARG A 8 10.89 3.56 -2.73
CA ARG A 8 11.06 4.96 -2.28
C ARG A 8 10.25 5.26 -1.01
N LEU A 9 9.48 4.30 -0.50
CA LEU A 9 8.55 4.47 0.60
C LEU A 9 9.13 4.11 1.96
N SER A 10 8.82 4.93 2.96
CA SER A 10 9.24 4.74 4.34
C SER A 10 8.17 5.25 5.31
N ILE A 11 7.91 4.48 6.36
CA ILE A 11 7.05 4.85 7.49
C ILE A 11 7.97 5.31 8.61
N LEU A 12 7.72 6.51 9.11
CA LEU A 12 8.52 7.14 10.15
C LEU A 12 7.76 7.17 11.48
N ASN A 13 8.49 7.32 12.59
CA ASN A 13 7.90 7.59 13.89
C ASN A 13 7.12 8.93 13.89
N SER A 14 6.34 9.19 14.93
CA SER A 14 5.49 10.39 15.05
C SER A 14 6.27 11.71 14.88
N ASN A 15 7.55 11.72 15.24
CA ASN A 15 8.46 12.85 15.10
C ASN A 15 9.13 12.95 13.72
N GLY A 16 8.90 11.98 12.83
CA GLY A 16 9.43 11.94 11.47
C GLY A 16 10.94 11.74 11.37
N LYS A 17 11.60 11.29 12.45
CA LYS A 17 13.07 11.20 12.54
C LYS A 17 13.59 9.79 12.33
N GLU A 18 12.85 8.77 12.78
CA GLU A 18 13.30 7.38 12.74
C GLU A 18 12.44 6.56 11.80
N TYR A 19 13.09 5.67 11.05
CA TYR A 19 12.40 4.66 10.25
C TYR A 19 11.81 3.61 11.18
N LEU A 20 10.49 3.47 11.14
CA LEU A 20 9.80 2.32 11.73
C LEU A 20 9.75 1.17 10.72
N TYR A 21 9.42 1.50 9.47
CA TYR A 21 9.33 0.51 8.40
C TYR A 21 9.83 1.08 7.06
N ARG A 22 10.37 0.21 6.21
CA ARG A 22 10.67 0.52 4.81
C ARG A 22 10.05 -0.52 3.90
N LEU A 23 9.59 -0.07 2.75
CA LEU A 23 9.04 -0.95 1.74
C LEU A 23 10.15 -1.34 0.75
N ARG A 24 10.15 -2.59 0.29
CA ARG A 24 10.92 -3.05 -0.86
C ARG A 24 9.93 -3.51 -1.92
N SER A 25 10.02 -2.98 -3.13
CA SER A 25 9.21 -3.45 -4.25
C SER A 25 10.09 -4.00 -5.35
N SER A 26 9.66 -5.11 -5.95
CA SER A 26 10.23 -5.66 -7.18
C SER A 26 9.09 -5.83 -8.17
N HIS A 27 9.21 -5.18 -9.33
CA HIS A 27 8.22 -5.23 -10.40
C HIS A 27 8.76 -6.10 -11.53
N THR A 28 8.73 -7.42 -11.33
CA THR A 28 9.09 -8.41 -12.34
C THR A 28 7.82 -9.09 -12.87
N GLU A 29 7.84 -10.37 -13.23
CA GLU A 29 6.61 -11.11 -13.62
C GLU A 29 5.58 -11.19 -12.49
N ASN A 30 6.06 -11.16 -11.24
CA ASN A 30 5.25 -11.00 -10.05
C ASN A 30 5.73 -9.76 -9.28
N ASP A 31 4.79 -8.90 -8.93
CA ASP A 31 4.99 -7.76 -8.06
C ASP A 31 5.18 -8.25 -6.63
N VAL A 32 6.42 -8.16 -6.13
CA VAL A 32 6.77 -8.49 -4.74
C VAL A 32 6.91 -7.22 -3.93
N LEU A 33 6.20 -7.13 -2.82
CA LEU A 33 6.28 -6.03 -1.85
C LEU A 33 6.64 -6.61 -0.48
N LEU A 34 7.72 -6.12 0.11
CA LEU A 34 8.17 -6.50 1.44
C LEU A 34 8.07 -5.29 2.36
N LEU A 35 7.56 -5.50 3.57
CA LEU A 35 7.73 -4.55 4.66
C LEU A 35 8.85 -5.00 5.58
N ILE A 36 9.83 -4.12 5.74
CA ILE A 36 11.02 -4.35 6.55
C ILE A 36 10.95 -3.44 7.77
N ALA A 37 10.94 -4.03 8.98
CA ALA A 37 10.99 -3.29 10.24
C ALA A 37 12.39 -2.72 10.49
N TYR A 38 12.48 -1.54 11.10
CA TYR A 38 13.73 -0.91 11.49
C TYR A 38 13.75 -0.66 13.01
N PRO A 39 14.92 -0.81 13.67
CA PRO A 39 16.23 -1.07 13.07
C PRO A 39 16.53 -2.55 12.79
N SER A 40 15.69 -3.50 13.18
CA SER A 40 16.01 -4.93 13.13
C SER A 40 16.24 -5.49 11.71
N LYS A 41 15.64 -4.86 10.70
CA LYS A 41 15.62 -5.29 9.29
C LYS A 41 14.89 -6.60 9.04
N ASP A 42 14.03 -7.02 9.97
CA ASP A 42 13.18 -8.19 9.79
C ASP A 42 12.08 -7.90 8.77
N ILE A 43 11.75 -8.90 7.96
CA ILE A 43 10.59 -8.85 7.08
C ILE A 43 9.38 -9.18 7.94
N VAL A 44 8.49 -8.20 8.13
CA VAL A 44 7.28 -8.35 8.95
C VAL A 44 6.02 -8.53 8.10
N ALA A 45 6.10 -8.22 6.81
CA ALA A 45 5.03 -8.49 5.85
C ALA A 45 5.59 -8.69 4.44
N TYR A 46 4.85 -9.44 3.64
CA TYR A 46 5.18 -9.78 2.26
C TYR A 46 3.90 -9.88 1.46
N LEU A 47 3.93 -9.34 0.24
CA LEU A 47 2.85 -9.45 -0.73
C LEU A 47 3.51 -9.88 -2.03
N GLN A 48 2.93 -10.82 -2.75
CA GLN A 48 3.40 -11.20 -4.08
C GLN A 48 2.19 -11.45 -4.97
N GLY A 49 1.89 -10.53 -5.87
CA GLY A 49 0.81 -10.75 -6.83
C GLY A 49 1.21 -10.35 -8.24
N GLN A 50 0.26 -10.48 -9.16
CA GLN A 50 0.49 -10.18 -10.56
C GLN A 50 -0.52 -9.13 -11.02
N TRP A 51 -0.05 -8.03 -11.60
CA TRP A 51 -0.95 -7.13 -12.30
C TRP A 51 -1.39 -7.79 -13.61
N ARG A 52 -2.53 -8.49 -13.57
CA ARG A 52 -3.16 -8.99 -14.80
C ARG A 52 -3.95 -7.84 -15.43
N ASN A 53 -3.57 -7.48 -16.65
CA ASN A 53 -4.22 -6.40 -17.40
C ASN A 53 -5.56 -6.88 -17.96
N GLU A 54 -6.58 -6.89 -17.12
CA GLU A 54 -7.98 -6.79 -17.54
C GLU A 54 -8.49 -5.37 -17.25
N THR A 55 -7.70 -4.36 -17.63
CA THR A 55 -7.94 -2.91 -17.71
C THR A 55 -8.48 -2.18 -16.46
N LEU A 56 -9.14 -2.86 -15.51
CA LEU A 56 -9.89 -2.34 -14.35
C LEU A 56 -10.03 -3.37 -13.19
N ASN A 57 -9.74 -4.66 -13.40
CA ASN A 57 -9.69 -5.69 -12.36
C ASN A 57 -8.27 -6.24 -12.23
N VAL A 58 -7.80 -6.38 -10.98
CA VAL A 58 -6.47 -6.90 -10.65
C VAL A 58 -6.59 -7.94 -9.55
N THR A 59 -5.96 -9.10 -9.73
CA THR A 59 -5.95 -10.17 -8.73
C THR A 59 -4.56 -10.23 -8.08
N TYR A 60 -4.51 -10.30 -6.75
CA TYR A 60 -3.26 -10.51 -6.01
C TYR A 60 -3.39 -11.75 -5.15
N ASP A 61 -2.31 -12.51 -5.07
CA ASP A 61 -2.17 -13.47 -4.00
C ASP A 61 -1.31 -12.80 -2.91
N ILE A 62 -1.73 -12.94 -1.66
CA ILE A 62 -1.02 -12.34 -0.54
C ILE A 62 -0.60 -13.47 0.38
N PHE A 63 0.70 -13.62 0.56
CA PHE A 63 1.20 -14.56 1.55
C PHE A 63 1.13 -13.92 2.94
N ASN A 64 0.19 -14.41 3.74
CA ASN A 64 0.02 -13.99 5.11
C ASN A 64 1.06 -14.69 5.99
N TYR A 65 2.05 -13.94 6.48
CA TYR A 65 3.11 -14.47 7.34
C TYR A 65 2.60 -14.96 8.70
N THR A 66 1.48 -14.41 9.20
CA THR A 66 0.91 -14.81 10.50
C THR A 66 0.28 -16.19 10.41
N THR A 67 -0.40 -16.48 9.30
CA THR A 67 -1.07 -17.78 9.08
C THR A 67 -0.24 -18.74 8.23
N ASN A 68 0.89 -18.27 7.67
CA ASN A 68 1.75 -19.01 6.75
C ASN A 68 0.98 -19.59 5.55
N GLN A 69 0.03 -18.81 5.01
CA GLN A 69 -0.87 -19.22 3.94
C GLN A 69 -0.94 -18.17 2.85
N TRP A 70 -1.10 -18.64 1.62
CA TRP A 70 -1.50 -17.80 0.49
C TRP A 70 -3.00 -17.55 0.58
N THR A 71 -3.36 -16.27 0.60
CA THR A 71 -4.75 -15.84 0.54
C THR A 71 -4.95 -15.03 -0.73
N ASN A 72 -5.93 -15.43 -1.53
CA ASN A 72 -6.27 -14.70 -2.73
C ASN A 72 -7.03 -13.43 -2.34
N GLY A 73 -6.66 -12.32 -2.96
CA GLY A 73 -7.34 -11.05 -2.86
C GLY A 73 -7.69 -10.52 -4.25
N THR A 74 -8.86 -9.91 -4.39
CA THR A 74 -9.27 -9.28 -5.65
C THR A 74 -9.38 -7.78 -5.46
N ILE A 75 -8.92 -7.04 -6.47
CA ILE A 75 -8.86 -5.58 -6.42
C ILE A 75 -9.43 -5.01 -7.69
N LYS A 76 -10.56 -4.36 -7.52
CA LYS A 76 -11.26 -3.70 -8.60
C LYS A 76 -11.04 -2.20 -8.51
N LYS A 77 -10.35 -1.66 -9.52
CA LYS A 77 -10.20 -0.22 -9.70
C LYS A 77 -11.40 0.29 -10.47
N THR A 78 -12.09 1.27 -9.91
CA THR A 78 -13.13 2.02 -10.61
C THR A 78 -12.77 3.49 -10.60
N PHE A 79 -13.07 4.16 -11.71
CA PHE A 79 -12.78 5.57 -11.91
C PHE A 79 -14.09 6.33 -12.09
N ASN A 80 -14.26 7.42 -11.35
CA ASN A 80 -15.34 8.38 -11.59
C ASN A 80 -14.76 9.79 -11.53
N VAL A 81 -14.62 10.42 -12.70
CA VAL A 81 -14.13 11.78 -12.99
C VAL A 81 -12.91 12.23 -12.17
N PHE A 82 -13.05 12.48 -10.87
CA PHE A 82 -12.00 12.94 -9.97
C PHE A 82 -11.69 12.00 -8.79
N ILE A 83 -12.28 10.81 -8.76
CA ILE A 83 -12.15 9.84 -7.67
C ILE A 83 -11.83 8.46 -8.23
N GLU A 84 -10.68 7.94 -7.82
CA GLU A 84 -10.32 6.54 -7.93
C GLU A 84 -10.85 5.80 -6.70
N LYS A 85 -11.58 4.71 -6.92
CA LYS A 85 -12.00 3.79 -5.86
C LYS A 85 -11.40 2.42 -6.12
N TYR A 86 -10.83 1.84 -5.08
CA TYR A 86 -10.35 0.46 -5.08
C TYR A 86 -11.24 -0.34 -4.15
N PHE A 87 -11.97 -1.29 -4.73
CA PHE A 87 -12.67 -2.32 -3.97
C PHE A 87 -11.70 -3.47 -3.77
N ILE A 88 -11.47 -3.87 -2.53
CA ILE A 88 -10.53 -4.92 -2.17
C ILE A 88 -11.33 -6.00 -1.46
N GLU A 89 -11.42 -7.17 -2.05
CA GLU A 89 -11.95 -8.36 -1.39
C GLU A 89 -10.76 -9.19 -0.93
N TRP A 90 -10.74 -9.55 0.35
CA TRP A 90 -9.69 -10.37 0.92
C TRP A 90 -10.22 -11.18 2.10
N ASP A 91 -10.03 -12.50 2.05
CA ASP A 91 -10.38 -13.44 3.13
C ASP A 91 -11.87 -13.35 3.50
N GLY A 92 -12.71 -13.16 2.48
CA GLY A 92 -14.15 -12.95 2.62
C GLY A 92 -14.56 -11.57 3.15
N GLN A 93 -13.61 -10.66 3.40
CA GLN A 93 -13.89 -9.29 3.85
C GLN A 93 -13.77 -8.31 2.69
N ASN A 94 -14.66 -7.33 2.64
CA ASN A 94 -14.60 -6.26 1.65
C ASN A 94 -14.11 -4.96 2.26
N PHE A 95 -13.23 -4.29 1.53
CA PHE A 95 -12.69 -3.00 1.89
C PHE A 95 -12.78 -2.03 0.74
N LEU A 96 -12.81 -0.75 1.09
CA LEU A 96 -12.88 0.33 0.13
C LEU A 96 -11.79 1.34 0.39
N MET A 97 -10.95 1.58 -0.61
CA MET A 97 -10.05 2.72 -0.61
C MET A 97 -10.59 3.80 -1.55
N LYS A 98 -10.68 5.04 -1.05
CA LYS A 98 -11.06 6.21 -1.87
C LYS A 98 -9.86 7.13 -2.03
N LYS A 99 -9.52 7.43 -3.28
CA LYS A 99 -8.45 8.36 -3.66
C LYS A 99 -9.02 9.45 -4.55
N LYS A 100 -9.05 10.68 -4.06
CA LYS A 100 -9.35 11.86 -4.88
C LYS A 100 -8.11 12.23 -5.68
N LEU A 101 -8.27 12.59 -6.95
CA LEU A 101 -7.20 13.16 -7.77
C LEU A 101 -6.56 14.34 -7.04
N PHE A 102 -5.23 14.42 -7.07
CA PHE A 102 -4.40 15.44 -6.40
C PHE A 102 -4.50 15.51 -4.87
N SER A 103 -5.33 14.68 -4.23
CA SER A 103 -5.39 14.65 -2.77
C SER A 103 -4.10 14.05 -2.22
N ILE A 104 -3.54 14.73 -1.23
CA ILE A 104 -2.43 14.20 -0.44
C ILE A 104 -2.93 13.22 0.61
N ASN A 105 -4.23 13.22 0.91
CA ASN A 105 -4.83 12.35 1.92
C ASN A 105 -5.66 11.26 1.24
N HIS A 106 -5.44 10.02 1.63
CA HIS A 106 -6.21 8.86 1.21
C HIS A 106 -6.73 8.16 2.45
N LYS A 107 -7.97 7.69 2.39
CA LYS A 107 -8.61 6.98 3.50
C LYS A 107 -9.01 5.58 3.07
N PHE A 108 -8.88 4.68 4.02
CA PHE A 108 -9.25 3.28 3.92
C PHE A 108 -10.46 3.01 4.79
N TYR A 109 -11.43 2.28 4.25
CA TYR A 109 -12.75 2.09 4.84
C TYR A 109 -13.12 0.61 4.87
N ASP A 110 -13.87 0.21 5.89
CA ASP A 110 -14.52 -1.11 5.93
C ASP A 110 -15.88 -1.08 5.19
N GLU A 111 -16.59 -2.20 5.26
CA GLU A 111 -17.92 -2.38 4.67
C GLU A 111 -18.96 -1.37 5.21
N ASN A 112 -18.83 -0.99 6.48
CA ASN A 112 -19.70 -0.02 7.16
C ASN A 112 -19.29 1.44 6.89
N GLN A 113 -18.23 1.66 6.11
CA GLN A 113 -17.60 2.96 5.87
C GLN A 113 -16.92 3.60 7.09
N ASP A 114 -16.57 2.80 8.09
CA ASP A 114 -15.71 3.24 9.19
C ASP A 114 -14.28 3.45 8.67
N VAL A 115 -13.63 4.52 9.11
CA VAL A 115 -12.25 4.81 8.69
C VAL A 115 -11.29 3.92 9.46
N LEU A 116 -10.61 3.03 8.76
CA LEU A 116 -9.66 2.09 9.34
C LEU A 116 -8.23 2.66 9.37
N ALA A 117 -7.88 3.40 8.33
CA ALA A 117 -6.59 4.08 8.24
C ALA A 117 -6.64 5.32 7.33
N GLN A 118 -5.65 6.18 7.50
CA GLN A 118 -5.40 7.32 6.64
C GLN A 118 -3.93 7.41 6.25
N PHE A 119 -3.70 7.58 4.97
CA PHE A 119 -2.40 7.82 4.37
C PHE A 119 -2.29 9.28 3.98
N ARG A 120 -1.18 9.93 4.33
CA ARG A 120 -0.88 11.30 3.90
C ARG A 120 0.46 11.36 3.17
N LYS A 121 0.43 11.69 1.88
CA LYS A 121 1.62 11.98 1.07
C LYS A 121 2.30 13.25 1.63
N ARG A 122 3.60 13.15 1.90
CA ARG A 122 4.47 14.28 2.27
C ARG A 122 5.34 14.66 1.09
N PHE A 123 5.16 15.87 0.58
CA PHE A 123 6.05 16.47 -0.41
C PHE A 123 7.20 17.18 0.31
N ARG A 124 8.44 16.87 -0.07
CA ARG A 124 9.62 17.68 0.30
C ARG A 124 9.97 18.58 -0.87
N TRP A 125 9.97 19.90 -0.63
CA TRP A 125 10.27 20.90 -1.66
C TRP A 125 11.64 20.72 -2.36
N PHE A 126 12.61 20.04 -1.72
CA PHE A 126 13.98 19.94 -2.23
C PHE A 126 14.48 18.54 -2.60
N ASN A 127 13.66 17.48 -2.49
CA ASN A 127 14.11 16.15 -2.89
C ASN A 127 12.94 15.33 -3.41
N TRP A 128 12.62 15.52 -4.70
CA TRP A 128 11.49 14.90 -5.39
C TRP A 128 11.67 13.39 -5.56
N SER A 129 12.88 12.87 -5.29
CA SER A 129 13.25 11.46 -5.46
C SER A 129 12.69 10.53 -4.37
N LEU A 130 12.19 11.06 -3.24
CA LEU A 130 11.74 10.23 -2.10
C LEU A 130 10.33 10.64 -1.65
N ILE A 131 9.33 9.86 -2.06
CA ILE A 131 7.94 10.06 -1.63
C ILE A 131 7.77 9.47 -0.23
N LYS A 132 7.41 10.30 0.74
CA LYS A 132 7.14 9.88 2.12
C LYS A 132 5.64 9.84 2.39
N TYR A 133 5.21 8.92 3.24
CA TYR A 133 3.82 8.82 3.67
C TYR A 133 3.73 8.80 5.19
N ASP A 134 2.80 9.56 5.75
CA ASP A 134 2.35 9.35 7.12
C ASP A 134 1.21 8.33 7.09
N LEU A 135 1.29 7.31 7.93
CA LEU A 135 0.23 6.34 8.17
C LEU A 135 -0.37 6.59 9.54
N LYS A 136 -1.70 6.74 9.58
CA LYS A 136 -2.48 6.70 10.81
C LYS A 136 -3.41 5.50 10.75
N ILE A 137 -3.30 4.61 11.74
CA ILE A 137 -4.16 3.45 11.93
C ILE A 137 -5.18 3.82 13.01
N TYR A 138 -6.46 3.57 12.74
CA TYR A 138 -7.57 3.90 13.64
C TYR A 138 -8.30 2.65 14.16
N SER A 139 -7.99 1.48 13.62
CA SER A 139 -8.68 0.22 13.92
C SER A 139 -7.67 -0.91 13.97
N ASP A 140 -7.89 -1.84 14.89
CA ASP A 140 -7.21 -3.13 15.02
C ASP A 140 -7.89 -4.24 14.19
N LYS A 141 -9.07 -3.97 13.63
CA LYS A 141 -9.85 -4.92 12.82
C LYS A 141 -9.17 -5.34 11.51
N LEU A 142 -8.13 -4.61 11.08
CA LEU A 142 -7.48 -4.84 9.81
C LEU A 142 -6.14 -5.53 9.97
N LEU A 143 -5.87 -6.49 9.09
CA LEU A 143 -4.56 -7.12 8.99
C LEU A 143 -3.52 -6.09 8.50
N ASP A 144 -2.34 -6.10 9.13
CA ASP A 144 -1.22 -5.20 8.81
C ASP A 144 -0.88 -5.19 7.30
N ALA A 145 -0.97 -6.35 6.66
CA ALA A 145 -0.72 -6.50 5.23
C ALA A 145 -1.72 -5.74 4.32
N VAL A 146 -2.95 -5.44 4.77
CA VAL A 146 -3.91 -4.60 4.01
C VAL A 146 -3.48 -3.14 4.00
N TYR A 147 -2.92 -2.67 5.12
CA TYR A 147 -2.39 -1.31 5.21
C TYR A 147 -1.18 -1.14 4.30
N PHE A 148 -0.30 -2.14 4.23
CA PHE A 148 0.86 -2.13 3.32
C PHE A 148 0.44 -2.23 1.86
N PHE A 149 -0.59 -3.02 1.57
CA PHE A 149 -1.16 -3.12 0.24
C PHE A 149 -1.73 -1.78 -0.24
N SER A 150 -2.50 -1.11 0.60
CA SER A 150 -3.08 0.19 0.31
C SER A 150 -2.01 1.23 -0.03
N ILE A 151 -0.88 1.16 0.66
CA ILE A 151 0.29 1.99 0.38
C ILE A 151 0.89 1.67 -1.00
N ALA A 152 1.03 0.38 -1.31
CA ALA A 152 1.56 -0.08 -2.59
C ALA A 152 0.71 0.39 -3.77
N ILE A 153 -0.62 0.38 -3.65
CA ILE A 153 -1.54 0.95 -4.66
C ILE A 153 -1.19 2.43 -4.94
N VAL A 154 -0.93 3.21 -3.88
CA VAL A 154 -0.62 4.63 -4.06
C VAL A 154 0.76 4.83 -4.70
N ASP A 155 1.75 4.00 -4.34
CA ASP A 155 3.12 4.06 -4.88
C ASP A 155 3.17 3.67 -6.37
N HIS A 156 2.54 2.54 -6.73
CA HIS A 156 2.56 1.99 -8.09
C HIS A 156 2.00 2.97 -9.14
N ASN A 157 0.93 3.69 -8.82
CA ASN A 157 0.40 4.72 -9.74
C ASN A 157 1.35 5.90 -9.97
N ASN A 158 2.30 6.20 -9.05
CA ASN A 158 3.27 7.27 -9.29
C ASN A 158 4.39 6.82 -10.23
N ILE A 159 4.70 5.51 -10.29
CA ILE A 159 5.76 4.97 -11.15
C ILE A 159 5.37 5.05 -12.64
N PHE A 160 4.08 4.94 -12.96
CA PHE A 160 3.59 5.07 -14.34
C PHE A 160 3.15 6.49 -14.74
N GLN A 161 3.42 7.48 -13.89
CA GLN A 161 3.19 8.90 -14.20
C GLN A 161 4.51 9.66 -14.46
N GLU A 162 5.66 9.00 -14.33
CA GLU A 162 6.98 9.43 -14.85
C GLU A 162 7.17 8.87 -16.26
#